data_AF-A0A927FUJ1-F1
#
_entry.id   AF-A0A927FUJ1-F1
#
_cell.length_a   1.000
_cell.length_b   1.000
_cell.length_c   1.000
_cell.angle_alpha   90.00
_cell.angle_beta   90.00
_cell.angle_gamma   90.00
#
_symmetry.space_group_name_H-M   'P 1'
#
loop_
_entity.id
_entity.type
_entity.pdbx_description
1 polymer ?
#
loop_
_entity_poly.entity_id
_entity_poly.type
_entity_poly.pdbx_seq_one_letter_code
_entity_poly.pdbx_strand_id
1 'polypeptide(L)'
;MDRPMTEQDDAETNWAEMRPQITKLALELGPLVVFFIVNGRADIFAATAWFMGAMVVSLLLSWMILKKVAVMPLVTGFVVLIFGGLTLWLQDDTFIKMKPTITNVLFGGTLLGGLMFGQSLLRYVFGDVYRLRPEGWWRLTLNWGVFFFVLAVLNEVVWRNFSTDAWVTFKVWAIMPLTVVFSISQVPLLSKYAPIGEAAKPPPVAIEN
;
A
#
# COMPACT_ATOMS: atom_id res chain seq x y z
N MET A 1 58.64 -20.97 -24.91
CA MET A 1 58.51 -19.51 -24.98
C MET A 1 57.05 -19.20 -24.73
N ASP A 2 56.71 -18.96 -23.47
CA ASP A 2 55.38 -18.54 -23.02
C ASP A 2 55.18 -17.05 -23.30
N ARG A 3 54.13 -16.71 -24.04
CA ARG A 3 53.38 -15.45 -23.88
C ARG A 3 51.88 -15.74 -24.12
N PRO A 4 50.98 -15.21 -23.28
CA PRO A 4 49.57 -15.56 -23.28
C PRO A 4 48.85 -14.86 -24.43
N MET A 5 47.99 -15.61 -25.14
CA MET A 5 46.96 -15.01 -25.99
C MET A 5 45.93 -14.40 -25.05
N THR A 6 45.79 -13.09 -25.16
CA THR A 6 44.84 -12.23 -24.46
C THR A 6 43.43 -12.81 -24.50
N GLU A 7 42.95 -13.24 -23.34
CA GLU A 7 41.55 -13.46 -23.02
C GLU A 7 40.87 -12.08 -22.96
N GLN A 8 40.73 -11.45 -24.13
CA GLN A 8 39.77 -10.37 -24.37
C GLN A 8 38.60 -11.01 -25.10
N ASP A 9 37.92 -11.93 -24.42
CA ASP A 9 36.53 -12.21 -24.73
C ASP A 9 35.77 -11.15 -23.95
N ASP A 10 35.54 -10.04 -24.64
CA ASP A 10 34.96 -8.85 -24.07
C ASP A 10 33.69 -9.21 -23.32
N ALA A 11 33.61 -8.68 -22.10
CA ALA A 11 32.36 -8.48 -21.42
C ALA A 11 31.47 -7.55 -22.26
N GLU A 12 30.93 -8.05 -23.38
CA GLU A 12 29.69 -7.58 -23.99
C GLU A 12 28.59 -7.83 -22.96
N THR A 13 28.64 -6.98 -21.93
CA THR A 13 27.58 -6.73 -20.98
C THR A 13 26.32 -6.67 -21.84
N ASN A 14 25.35 -7.54 -21.59
CA ASN A 14 24.20 -7.72 -22.47
C ASN A 14 23.28 -6.49 -22.35
N TRP A 15 23.73 -5.35 -22.89
CA TRP A 15 23.13 -4.03 -22.75
C TRP A 15 21.71 -4.03 -23.31
N ALA A 16 21.46 -4.84 -24.35
CA ALA A 16 20.15 -5.04 -24.93
C ALA A 16 19.16 -5.68 -23.94
N GLU A 17 19.60 -6.63 -23.12
CA GLU A 17 18.78 -7.25 -22.07
C GLU A 17 18.62 -6.37 -20.83
N MET A 18 19.62 -5.54 -20.51
CA MET A 18 19.57 -4.63 -19.35
C MET A 18 18.69 -3.39 -19.59
N ARG A 19 18.56 -2.91 -20.83
CA ARG A 19 17.73 -1.74 -21.17
C ARG A 19 16.30 -1.75 -20.60
N PRO A 20 15.51 -2.83 -20.73
CA PRO A 20 14.17 -2.88 -20.12
C PRO A 20 14.19 -2.87 -18.59
N GLN A 21 15.19 -3.51 -17.96
CA GLN A 21 15.34 -3.51 -16.51
C GLN A 21 15.74 -2.13 -15.96
N ILE A 22 16.68 -1.45 -16.62
CA ILE A 22 17.08 -0.08 -16.28
C ILE A 22 15.92 0.89 -16.49
N THR A 23 15.13 0.72 -17.56
CA THR A 23 13.94 1.56 -17.81
C THR A 23 12.91 1.36 -16.69
N LYS A 24 12.67 0.12 -16.29
CA LYS A 24 11.76 -0.19 -15.17
C LYS A 24 12.26 0.43 -13.86
N LEU A 25 13.55 0.27 -13.55
CA LEU A 25 14.17 0.85 -12.35
C LEU A 25 14.09 2.39 -12.37
N ALA A 26 14.36 3.01 -13.51
CA ALA A 26 14.28 4.46 -13.68
C ALA A 26 12.85 4.99 -13.48
N LEU A 27 11.84 4.24 -13.93
CA LEU A 27 10.44 4.59 -13.71
C LEU A 27 10.06 4.41 -12.22
N GLU A 28 10.54 3.36 -11.55
CA GLU A 28 10.25 3.13 -10.13
C GLU A 28 10.96 4.13 -9.19
N LEU A 29 12.22 4.49 -9.50
CA LEU A 29 13.01 5.43 -8.70
C LEU A 29 12.83 6.90 -9.09
N GLY A 30 12.38 7.17 -10.32
CA GLY A 30 12.23 8.52 -10.87
C GLY A 30 11.45 9.47 -9.94
N PRO A 31 10.25 9.09 -9.46
CA PRO A 31 9.51 9.93 -8.53
C PRO A 31 10.28 10.20 -7.23
N LEU A 32 10.93 9.19 -6.67
CA LEU A 32 11.71 9.32 -5.43
C LEU A 32 12.87 10.32 -5.60
N VAL A 33 13.56 10.30 -6.74
CA VAL A 33 14.61 11.27 -7.05
C VAL A 33 14.04 12.69 -7.13
N VAL A 34 12.89 12.87 -7.79
CA VAL A 34 12.20 14.18 -7.85
C VAL A 34 11.87 14.68 -6.45
N PHE A 35 11.36 13.80 -5.57
CA PHE A 35 11.07 14.16 -4.18
C PHE A 35 12.30 14.73 -3.46
N PHE A 36 13.44 14.02 -3.49
CA PHE A 36 14.64 14.46 -2.78
C PHE A 36 15.21 15.77 -3.34
N ILE A 37 15.19 15.96 -4.66
CA ILE A 37 15.65 17.18 -5.33
C ILE A 37 14.82 18.40 -4.90
N VAL A 38 13.50 18.23 -4.81
CA VAL A 38 12.58 19.31 -4.44
C VAL A 38 12.62 19.56 -2.94
N ASN A 39 12.64 18.51 -2.10
CA ASN A 39 12.73 18.65 -0.65
C ASN A 39 14.03 19.34 -0.19
N GLY A 40 15.13 19.15 -0.92
CA GLY A 40 16.40 19.84 -0.63
C GLY A 40 16.42 21.31 -1.03
N ARG A 41 15.46 21.78 -1.85
CA ARG A 41 15.41 23.17 -2.37
C ARG A 41 14.19 23.96 -1.91
N ALA A 42 13.12 23.26 -1.54
CA ALA A 42 11.83 23.79 -1.13
C ALA A 42 11.40 23.13 0.18
N ASP A 43 10.10 23.18 0.48
CA ASP A 43 9.52 22.53 1.65
C ASP A 43 9.00 21.12 1.33
N ILE A 44 8.63 20.40 2.39
CA ILE A 44 8.13 19.03 2.31
C ILE A 44 6.79 18.93 1.56
N PHE A 45 5.99 20.00 1.57
CA PHE A 45 4.72 20.06 0.84
C PHE A 45 4.97 20.17 -0.66
N ALA A 46 5.83 21.07 -1.13
CA ALA A 46 6.23 21.12 -2.53
C ALA A 46 6.84 19.79 -2.99
N ALA A 47 7.71 19.19 -2.17
CA ALA A 47 8.31 17.88 -2.48
C ALA A 47 7.25 16.79 -2.68
N THR A 48 6.24 16.74 -1.81
CA THR A 48 5.13 15.78 -1.90
C THR A 48 4.29 16.01 -3.16
N ALA A 49 4.02 17.26 -3.53
CA ALA A 49 3.29 17.60 -4.75
C ALA A 49 4.02 17.14 -6.02
N TRP A 50 5.31 17.46 -6.12
CA TRP A 50 6.14 17.06 -7.25
C TRP A 50 6.36 15.55 -7.33
N PHE A 51 6.52 14.89 -6.19
CA PHE A 51 6.58 13.43 -6.09
C PHE A 51 5.32 12.77 -6.66
N MET A 52 4.14 13.24 -6.25
CA MET A 52 2.88 12.71 -6.75
C MET A 52 2.72 12.93 -8.26
N GLY A 53 3.06 14.12 -8.76
CA GLY A 53 3.06 14.39 -10.20
C GLY A 53 4.00 13.45 -10.96
N ALA A 54 5.22 13.28 -10.47
CA ALA A 54 6.21 12.38 -11.06
C ALA A 54 5.77 10.91 -11.00
N MET A 55 5.12 10.47 -9.92
CA MET A 55 4.51 9.14 -9.79
C MET A 55 3.46 8.88 -10.88
N VAL A 56 2.53 9.83 -11.10
CA VAL A 56 1.51 9.71 -12.15
C VAL A 56 2.15 9.62 -13.52
N VAL A 57 3.10 10.51 -13.83
CA VAL A 57 3.83 10.51 -15.10
C VAL A 57 4.58 9.19 -15.29
N SER A 58 5.23 8.68 -14.25
CA SER A 58 5.96 7.42 -14.31
C SER A 58 5.03 6.23 -14.58
N LEU A 59 3.87 6.17 -13.92
CA LEU A 59 2.87 5.13 -14.17
C LEU A 59 2.31 5.20 -15.60
N LEU A 60 2.05 6.41 -16.12
CA LEU A 60 1.58 6.61 -17.49
C LEU A 60 2.64 6.19 -18.52
N LEU A 61 3.90 6.60 -18.33
CA LEU A 61 5.01 6.20 -19.18
C LEU A 61 5.25 4.69 -19.13
N SER A 62 5.16 4.09 -17.95
CA SER A 62 5.24 2.64 -17.77
C SER A 62 4.16 1.92 -18.57
N TRP A 63 2.92 2.43 -18.54
CA TRP A 63 1.82 1.88 -19.33
C TRP A 63 2.07 2.01 -20.85
N MET A 64 2.54 3.17 -21.33
CA MET A 64 2.79 3.42 -22.75
C MET A 64 3.97 2.61 -23.30
N ILE A 65 5.05 2.47 -22.53
CA ILE A 65 6.30 1.85 -22.97
C ILE A 65 6.29 0.34 -22.75
N LEU A 66 5.88 -0.13 -21.56
CA LEU A 66 5.95 -1.55 -21.20
C LEU A 66 4.67 -2.32 -21.55
N LYS A 67 3.57 -1.64 -21.92
CA LYS A 67 2.23 -2.20 -22.23
C LYS A 67 1.68 -3.19 -21.17
N LYS A 68 2.30 -3.24 -20.00
CA LYS A 68 1.94 -4.07 -18.86
C LYS A 68 1.95 -3.18 -17.64
N VAL A 69 0.80 -3.05 -16.99
CA VAL A 69 0.71 -2.35 -15.71
C VAL A 69 0.96 -3.36 -14.62
N ALA A 70 2.11 -3.24 -13.95
CA ALA A 70 2.35 -4.02 -12.74
C ALA A 70 1.33 -3.55 -11.68
N VAL A 71 0.51 -4.48 -11.18
CA VAL A 71 -0.58 -4.18 -10.24
C VAL A 71 -0.04 -3.51 -8.97
N MET A 72 1.15 -3.93 -8.50
CA MET A 72 1.82 -3.38 -7.32
C MET A 72 2.08 -1.86 -7.43
N PRO A 73 2.85 -1.35 -8.41
CA PRO A 73 3.03 0.10 -8.61
C PRO A 73 1.72 0.90 -8.75
N LEU A 74 0.70 0.34 -9.40
CA LEU A 74 -0.58 1.03 -9.56
C LEU A 74 -1.31 1.16 -8.22
N VAL A 75 -1.37 0.10 -7.42
CA VAL A 75 -1.97 0.13 -6.07
C VAL A 75 -1.21 1.12 -5.18
N THR A 76 0.12 1.05 -5.16
CA THR A 76 0.94 1.96 -4.37
C THR A 76 0.78 3.42 -4.82
N GLY A 77 0.75 3.67 -6.13
CA GLY A 77 0.55 5.01 -6.66
C GLY A 77 -0.83 5.58 -6.37
N PHE A 78 -1.87 4.75 -6.44
CA PHE A 78 -3.20 5.16 -6.03
C PHE A 78 -3.25 5.56 -4.55
N VAL A 79 -2.65 4.76 -3.66
CA VAL A 79 -2.55 5.08 -2.22
C VAL A 79 -1.76 6.37 -2.02
N VAL A 80 -0.59 6.52 -2.66
CA VAL A 80 0.24 7.72 -2.58
C VAL A 80 -0.51 8.97 -3.02
N LEU A 81 -1.28 8.90 -4.12
CA LEU A 81 -2.03 10.05 -4.61
C LEU A 81 -3.14 10.46 -3.64
N ILE A 82 -3.80 9.49 -3.04
CA ILE A 82 -4.82 9.72 -2.03
C ILE A 82 -4.20 10.37 -0.78
N PHE A 83 -3.16 9.76 -0.18
CA PHE A 83 -2.55 10.25 1.07
C PHE A 83 -1.75 11.53 0.87
N GLY A 84 -1.02 11.65 -0.22
CA GLY A 84 -0.26 12.85 -0.56
C GLY A 84 -1.18 14.00 -0.93
N GLY A 85 -2.26 13.75 -1.69
CA GLY A 85 -3.26 14.77 -2.02
C GLY A 85 -3.95 15.28 -0.75
N LEU A 86 -4.29 14.37 0.16
CA LEU A 86 -4.80 14.70 1.48
C LEU A 86 -3.78 15.55 2.28
N THR A 87 -2.49 15.21 2.22
CA THR A 87 -1.43 15.97 2.92
C THR A 87 -1.33 17.41 2.42
N LEU A 88 -1.53 17.65 1.12
CA LEU A 88 -1.52 19.01 0.55
C LEU A 88 -2.80 19.79 0.84
N TRP A 89 -3.95 19.10 0.92
CA TRP A 89 -5.25 19.76 1.01
C TRP A 89 -5.63 20.23 2.43
N LEU A 90 -5.11 19.59 3.49
CA LEU A 90 -5.56 19.81 4.88
C LEU A 90 -4.82 20.90 5.69
N GLN A 91 -4.39 22.00 5.08
CA GLN A 91 -3.57 23.03 5.76
C GLN A 91 -4.32 23.99 6.74
N ASP A 92 -5.42 23.58 7.40
CA ASP A 92 -6.25 24.50 8.25
C ASP A 92 -6.84 23.79 9.51
N ASP A 93 -7.25 24.56 10.54
CA ASP A 93 -7.73 24.08 11.85
C ASP A 93 -9.07 23.34 11.79
N THR A 94 -10.00 23.72 10.90
CA THR A 94 -11.26 22.97 10.72
C THR A 94 -11.00 21.58 10.14
N PHE A 95 -9.86 21.44 9.44
CA PHE A 95 -9.42 20.18 8.87
C PHE A 95 -8.86 19.19 9.90
N ILE A 96 -8.48 19.62 11.11
CA ILE A 96 -8.03 18.70 12.16
C ILE A 96 -9.14 17.70 12.52
N LYS A 97 -10.40 18.15 12.49
CA LYS A 97 -11.59 17.34 12.79
C LYS A 97 -12.09 16.52 11.60
N MET A 98 -11.95 17.04 10.37
CA MET A 98 -12.34 16.32 9.15
C MET A 98 -11.30 15.29 8.69
N LYS A 99 -10.02 15.45 9.07
CA LYS A 99 -8.92 14.54 8.70
C LYS A 99 -9.26 13.06 8.93
N PRO A 100 -9.79 12.64 10.09
CA PRO A 100 -10.17 11.25 10.31
C PRO A 100 -11.34 10.80 9.43
N THR A 101 -12.39 11.63 9.23
CA THR A 101 -13.52 11.28 8.34
C THR A 101 -13.02 11.01 6.93
N ILE A 102 -12.25 11.93 6.36
CA ILE A 102 -11.79 11.84 4.97
C ILE A 102 -10.88 10.62 4.80
N THR A 103 -9.91 10.44 5.71
CA THR A 103 -9.00 9.28 5.70
C THR A 103 -9.77 7.96 5.76
N ASN A 104 -10.74 7.86 6.68
CA ASN A 104 -11.53 6.65 6.85
C ASN A 104 -12.42 6.36 5.64
N VAL A 105 -13.08 7.37 5.07
CA VAL A 105 -13.87 7.22 3.83
C VAL A 105 -12.97 6.78 2.68
N LEU A 106 -11.76 7.34 2.56
CA LEU A 106 -10.82 6.97 1.52
C LEU A 106 -10.32 5.54 1.68
N PHE A 107 -9.91 5.13 2.88
CA PHE A 107 -9.52 3.74 3.14
C PHE A 107 -10.68 2.77 2.92
N GLY A 108 -11.85 3.07 3.47
CA GLY A 108 -13.06 2.26 3.29
C GLY A 108 -13.45 2.14 1.83
N GLY A 109 -13.51 3.26 1.11
CA GLY A 109 -13.82 3.33 -0.32
C GLY A 109 -12.78 2.63 -1.19
N THR A 110 -11.50 2.72 -0.84
CA THR A 110 -10.42 2.02 -1.55
C THR A 110 -10.53 0.50 -1.34
N LEU A 111 -10.74 0.04 -0.11
CA LEU A 111 -10.90 -1.38 0.21
C LEU A 111 -12.13 -1.99 -0.46
N LEU A 112 -13.30 -1.33 -0.33
CA LEU A 112 -14.54 -1.78 -0.96
C LEU A 112 -14.48 -1.63 -2.49
N GLY A 113 -13.83 -0.57 -2.99
CA GLY A 113 -13.59 -0.36 -4.41
C GLY A 113 -12.74 -1.46 -5.03
N GLY A 114 -11.62 -1.81 -4.39
CA GLY A 114 -10.79 -2.96 -4.80
C GLY A 114 -11.58 -4.27 -4.82
N LEU A 115 -12.47 -4.45 -3.85
CA LEU A 115 -13.34 -5.61 -3.77
C LEU A 115 -14.29 -5.73 -4.97
N MET A 116 -14.77 -4.61 -5.52
CA MET A 116 -15.61 -4.60 -6.74
C MET A 116 -14.85 -5.09 -7.97
N PHE A 117 -13.53 -4.91 -8.03
CA PHE A 117 -12.67 -5.44 -9.08
C PHE A 117 -12.23 -6.90 -8.82
N GLY A 118 -12.80 -7.55 -7.80
CA GLY A 118 -12.43 -8.90 -7.38
C GLY A 118 -11.06 -9.00 -6.71
N GLN A 119 -10.45 -7.86 -6.36
CA GLN A 119 -9.11 -7.79 -5.78
C GLN A 119 -9.18 -7.39 -4.30
N SER A 120 -8.84 -8.32 -3.42
CA SER A 120 -8.76 -8.03 -1.99
C SER A 120 -7.45 -7.29 -1.69
N LEU A 121 -7.49 -5.97 -1.56
CA LEU A 121 -6.29 -5.15 -1.26
C LEU A 121 -5.56 -5.60 0.02
N LEU A 122 -6.29 -6.07 1.03
CA LEU A 122 -5.70 -6.64 2.24
C LEU A 122 -4.89 -7.91 1.97
N ARG A 123 -5.24 -8.70 0.94
CA ARG A 123 -4.44 -9.85 0.50
C ARG A 123 -3.07 -9.42 -0.01
N TYR A 124 -2.98 -8.27 -0.66
CA TYR A 124 -1.70 -7.73 -1.15
C TYR A 124 -0.84 -7.20 -0.01
N VAL A 125 -1.44 -6.55 0.98
CA VAL A 125 -0.70 -5.95 2.10
C VAL A 125 -0.30 -6.98 3.15
N PHE A 126 -1.18 -7.93 3.47
CA PHE A 126 -0.98 -8.90 4.55
C PHE A 126 -0.79 -10.34 4.06
N GLY A 127 -0.72 -10.58 2.75
CA GLY A 127 -0.59 -11.92 2.17
C GLY A 127 0.64 -12.69 2.61
N ASP A 128 1.71 -11.98 2.98
CA ASP A 128 2.96 -12.57 3.49
C ASP A 128 2.86 -12.91 4.99
N VAL A 129 2.00 -12.22 5.73
CA VAL A 129 1.81 -12.40 7.19
C VAL A 129 0.76 -13.46 7.47
N TYR A 130 -0.34 -13.45 6.71
CA TYR A 130 -1.45 -14.38 6.88
C TYR A 130 -1.65 -15.17 5.59
N ARG A 131 -1.73 -16.49 5.70
CA ARG A 131 -2.26 -17.33 4.63
C ARG A 131 -3.75 -17.52 4.88
N LEU A 132 -4.60 -16.98 4.01
CA LEU A 132 -6.05 -17.16 4.08
C LEU A 132 -6.57 -17.65 2.73
N ARG A 133 -7.65 -18.43 2.79
CA ARG A 133 -8.44 -18.79 1.59
C ARG A 133 -9.00 -17.54 0.90
N PRO A 134 -9.24 -17.57 -0.42
CA PRO A 134 -9.75 -16.41 -1.17
C PRO A 134 -11.02 -15.80 -0.58
N GLU A 135 -11.93 -16.63 -0.08
CA GLU A 135 -13.20 -16.18 0.54
C GLU A 135 -12.96 -15.46 1.86
N GLY A 136 -11.92 -15.85 2.60
CA GLY A 136 -11.50 -15.19 3.83
C GLY A 136 -11.00 -13.78 3.58
N TRP A 137 -10.18 -13.61 2.53
CA TRP A 137 -9.71 -12.30 2.11
C TRP A 137 -10.83 -11.36 1.69
N TRP A 138 -11.82 -11.88 0.97
CA TRP A 138 -12.98 -11.08 0.55
C TRP A 138 -13.77 -10.58 1.77
N ARG A 139 -14.10 -11.47 2.72
CA ARG A 139 -14.85 -11.10 3.93
C ARG A 139 -14.07 -10.18 4.85
N LEU A 140 -12.76 -10.43 5.01
CA LEU A 140 -11.89 -9.57 5.80
C LEU A 140 -11.87 -8.16 5.20
N THR A 141 -11.74 -8.05 3.88
CA THR A 141 -11.73 -6.76 3.18
C THR A 141 -13.06 -6.03 3.29
N LEU A 142 -14.17 -6.75 3.18
CA LEU A 142 -15.50 -6.19 3.41
C LEU A 142 -15.64 -5.64 4.84
N ASN A 143 -15.30 -6.44 5.86
CA ASN A 143 -15.43 -6.05 7.26
C ASN A 143 -14.58 -4.82 7.59
N TRP A 144 -13.32 -4.78 7.15
CA TRP A 144 -12.45 -3.62 7.33
C TRP A 144 -12.97 -2.40 6.59
N GLY A 145 -13.41 -2.56 5.33
CA GLY A 145 -13.99 -1.47 4.56
C GLY A 145 -15.21 -0.84 5.25
N VAL A 146 -16.14 -1.68 5.71
CA VAL A 146 -17.32 -1.23 6.48
C VAL A 146 -16.91 -0.58 7.80
N PHE A 147 -15.95 -1.16 8.52
CA PHE A 147 -15.47 -0.60 9.79
C PHE A 147 -14.88 0.82 9.61
N PHE A 148 -14.12 1.05 8.55
CA PHE A 148 -13.64 2.40 8.22
C PHE A 148 -14.81 3.37 7.98
N PHE A 149 -15.84 2.97 7.24
CA PHE A 149 -17.04 3.82 7.09
C PHE A 149 -17.75 4.08 8.42
N VAL A 150 -17.85 3.09 9.30
CA VAL A 150 -18.39 3.28 10.65
C VAL A 150 -17.57 4.31 11.41
N LEU A 151 -16.24 4.22 11.41
CA LEU A 151 -15.37 5.21 12.04
C LEU A 151 -15.51 6.61 11.42
N ALA A 152 -15.72 6.71 10.11
CA ALA A 152 -15.96 7.98 9.44
C ALA A 152 -17.26 8.63 9.91
N VAL A 153 -18.37 7.88 9.91
CA VAL A 153 -19.67 8.35 10.39
C VAL A 153 -19.60 8.74 11.85
N LEU A 154 -18.97 7.91 12.68
CA LEU A 154 -18.83 8.16 14.10
C LEU A 154 -18.02 9.44 14.35
N ASN A 155 -16.88 9.63 13.66
CA ASN A 155 -16.13 10.88 13.75
C ASN A 155 -17.01 12.07 13.34
N GLU A 156 -17.72 11.98 12.21
CA GLU A 156 -18.59 13.04 11.68
C GLU A 156 -19.68 13.45 12.67
N VAL A 157 -20.31 12.49 13.33
CA VAL A 157 -21.31 12.74 14.38
C VAL A 157 -20.68 13.42 15.58
N VAL A 158 -19.51 12.96 16.04
CA VAL A 158 -18.88 13.51 17.25
C VAL A 158 -18.41 14.95 17.04
N TRP A 159 -17.68 15.23 15.96
CA TRP A 159 -17.08 16.55 15.79
C TRP A 159 -18.12 17.63 15.43
N ARG A 160 -19.27 17.27 14.83
CA ARG A 160 -20.37 18.19 14.53
C ARG A 160 -21.27 18.51 15.72
N ASN A 161 -21.45 17.56 16.64
CA ASN A 161 -22.42 17.70 17.73
C ASN A 161 -21.78 18.00 19.11
N PHE A 162 -20.46 17.83 19.26
CA PHE A 162 -19.77 17.98 20.54
C PHE A 162 -18.64 19.03 20.49
N SER A 163 -18.17 19.45 21.67
CA SER A 163 -17.04 20.39 21.80
C SER A 163 -15.72 19.78 21.31
N THR A 164 -14.73 20.62 21.01
CA THR A 164 -13.40 20.17 20.59
C THR A 164 -12.75 19.27 21.64
N ASP A 165 -12.88 19.59 22.93
CA ASP A 165 -12.31 18.78 24.00
C ASP A 165 -12.95 17.39 24.08
N ALA A 166 -14.28 17.32 24.00
CA ALA A 166 -15.00 16.05 23.96
C ALA A 166 -14.61 15.22 22.72
N TRP A 167 -14.41 15.86 21.56
CA TRP A 167 -13.92 15.19 20.36
C TRP A 167 -12.49 14.65 20.50
N VAL A 168 -11.57 15.40 21.11
CA VAL A 168 -10.19 14.94 21.38
C VAL A 168 -10.22 13.74 22.33
N THR A 169 -10.98 13.82 23.43
CA THR A 169 -11.11 12.71 24.38
C THR A 169 -11.72 11.49 23.70
N PHE A 170 -12.78 11.65 22.90
CA PHE A 170 -13.38 10.58 22.11
C PHE A 170 -12.35 9.95 21.16
N LYS A 171 -11.58 10.76 20.43
CA LYS A 171 -10.57 10.27 19.48
C LYS A 171 -9.52 9.41 20.18
N VAL A 172 -9.01 9.87 21.32
CA VAL A 172 -7.95 9.18 22.06
C VAL A 172 -8.49 7.91 22.74
N TRP A 173 -9.64 8.01 23.40
CA TRP A 173 -10.13 6.95 24.29
C TRP A 173 -11.17 6.02 23.68
N ALA A 174 -11.90 6.42 22.65
CA ALA A 174 -12.91 5.56 22.04
C ALA A 174 -12.38 4.85 20.79
N ILE A 175 -11.65 5.54 19.91
CA ILE A 175 -11.20 4.94 18.63
C ILE A 175 -10.23 3.79 18.87
N MET A 176 -9.27 3.95 19.79
CA MET A 176 -8.27 2.91 20.08
C MET A 176 -8.93 1.62 20.63
N PRO A 177 -9.72 1.64 21.71
CA PRO A 177 -10.44 0.46 22.17
C PRO A 177 -11.41 -0.11 21.14
N LEU A 178 -12.13 0.74 20.41
CA LEU A 178 -13.05 0.29 19.35
C LEU A 178 -12.31 -0.49 18.27
N THR A 179 -11.13 -0.02 17.86
CA THR A 179 -10.28 -0.69 16.87
C THR A 179 -9.72 -2.01 17.41
N VAL A 180 -9.35 -2.07 18.69
CA VAL A 180 -8.90 -3.30 19.34
C VAL A 180 -10.02 -4.34 19.40
N VAL A 181 -11.20 -3.95 19.88
CA VAL A 181 -12.38 -4.82 19.94
C VAL A 181 -12.74 -5.33 18.55
N PHE A 182 -12.76 -4.44 17.55
CA PHE A 182 -12.99 -4.82 16.17
C PHE A 182 -11.92 -5.81 15.68
N SER A 183 -10.64 -5.54 15.92
CA SER A 183 -9.55 -6.43 15.50
C SER A 183 -9.66 -7.82 16.13
N ILE A 184 -9.99 -7.91 17.42
CA ILE A 184 -10.24 -9.18 18.12
C ILE A 184 -11.44 -9.90 17.49
N SER A 185 -12.51 -9.18 17.13
CA SER A 185 -13.68 -9.78 16.47
C SER A 185 -13.37 -10.39 15.10
N GLN A 186 -12.25 -9.99 14.46
CA GLN A 186 -11.80 -10.59 13.20
C GLN A 186 -11.00 -11.89 13.39
N VAL A 187 -10.51 -12.19 14.60
CA VAL A 187 -9.70 -13.40 14.88
C VAL A 187 -10.44 -14.70 14.54
N PRO A 188 -11.72 -14.91 14.90
CA PRO A 188 -12.46 -16.10 14.51
C PRO A 188 -12.62 -16.24 12.99
N LEU A 189 -12.67 -15.12 12.27
CA LEU A 189 -12.73 -15.12 10.81
C LEU A 189 -11.37 -15.57 10.23
N LEU A 190 -10.27 -15.05 10.76
CA LEU A 190 -8.93 -15.47 10.36
C LEU A 190 -8.71 -16.97 10.60
N SER A 191 -9.09 -17.49 11.77
CA SER A 191 -8.94 -18.93 12.07
C SER A 191 -9.84 -19.80 11.21
N LYS A 192 -11.09 -19.38 10.95
CA LYS A 192 -12.01 -20.11 10.07
C LYS A 192 -11.50 -20.22 8.64
N TYR A 193 -10.82 -19.19 8.13
CA TYR A 193 -10.33 -19.15 6.74
C TYR A 193 -8.83 -19.41 6.58
N ALA A 194 -8.13 -19.76 7.67
CA ALA A 194 -6.77 -20.29 7.59
C ALA A 194 -6.73 -21.55 6.72
N PRO A 195 -5.58 -21.87 6.10
CA PRO A 195 -5.46 -23.03 5.22
C PRO A 195 -5.59 -24.29 6.08
N ILE A 196 -6.53 -25.16 5.72
CA ILE A 196 -6.65 -26.46 6.36
C ILE A 196 -5.53 -27.33 5.78
N GLY A 197 -4.48 -27.54 6.56
CA GLY A 197 -3.41 -28.49 6.24
C GLY A 197 -2.19 -27.88 5.58
N GLU A 198 -1.25 -27.40 6.39
CA GLU A 198 0.13 -27.87 6.21
C GLU A 198 0.26 -29.02 7.21
N ALA A 199 -0.13 -30.23 6.80
CA ALA A 199 0.41 -31.41 7.46
C ALA A 199 1.93 -31.24 7.35
N ALA A 200 2.61 -31.12 8.48
CA ALA A 200 4.05 -31.05 8.55
C ALA A 200 4.61 -32.06 7.56
N LYS A 201 5.28 -31.59 6.50
CA LYS A 201 5.90 -32.44 5.50
C LYS A 201 6.79 -33.41 6.30
N PRO A 202 6.50 -34.72 6.34
CA PRO A 202 7.32 -35.63 7.13
C PRO A 202 8.75 -35.48 6.60
N PRO A 203 9.76 -35.42 7.49
CA PRO A 203 11.15 -35.27 7.08
C PRO A 203 11.44 -36.32 6.01
N PRO A 204 12.19 -35.97 4.95
CA PRO A 204 12.52 -36.90 3.88
C PRO A 204 13.09 -38.15 4.53
N VAL A 205 12.42 -39.28 4.32
CA VAL A 205 12.90 -40.59 4.76
C VAL A 205 14.28 -40.73 4.16
N ALA A 206 15.30 -40.70 5.01
CA ALA A 206 16.64 -41.08 4.61
C ALA A 206 16.53 -42.54 4.15
N ILE A 207 16.52 -42.75 2.84
CA ILE A 207 16.74 -44.08 2.30
C ILE A 207 18.23 -44.34 2.53
N GLU A 208 18.52 -44.97 3.67
CA GLU A 208 19.81 -45.57 3.96
C GLU A 208 19.93 -46.79 3.03
N ASN A 209 20.80 -46.66 2.01
CA ASN A 209 21.23 -47.75 1.14
C ASN A 209 22.60 -48.25 1.59
#